data_AF-T0MY01-F1
#
_entry.id   AF-T0MY01-F1
#
_cell.length_a   1.000
_cell.length_b   1.000
_cell.length_c   1.000
_cell.angle_alpha   90.00
_cell.angle_beta   90.00
_cell.angle_gamma   90.00
#
_symmetry.space_group_name_H-M   'P 1'
#
loop_
_entity.id
_entity.type
_entity.pdbx_description
1 polymer ?
#
loop_
_entity_poly.entity_id
_entity_poly.type
_entity_poly.pdbx_seq_one_letter_code
_entity_poly.pdbx_strand_id
1 'polypeptide(L)' 'MAIDVICGMKVKEDTEIRSEYKGKTYYFCSNHCKMEFDKNPLKYTR' A
#
# COMPACT_ATOMS: atom_id res chain seq x y z
N MET A 1 -1.39 7.78 -10.24
CA MET A 1 -0.11 7.34 -9.63
C MET A 1 -0.32 7.21 -8.14
N ALA A 2 -0.01 6.05 -7.57
CA ALA A 2 -0.14 5.81 -6.15
C ALA A 2 1.22 5.88 -5.46
N ILE A 3 1.22 6.10 -4.16
CA ILE A 3 2.43 6.14 -3.34
C ILE A 3 2.33 4.98 -2.36
N ASP A 4 3.36 4.15 -2.36
CA ASP A 4 3.51 3.10 -1.36
C ASP A 4 3.76 3.77 0.00
N VAL A 5 2.84 3.61 0.94
CA VAL A 5 2.90 4.24 2.27
C VAL A 5 3.95 3.62 3.20
N ILE A 6 4.54 2.49 2.82
CA ILE A 6 5.59 1.80 3.56
C ILE A 6 6.96 2.39 3.21
N CYS A 7 7.27 2.47 1.91
CA CYS A 7 8.59 2.89 1.43
C CYS A 7 8.63 4.30 0.82
N GLY A 8 7.46 4.92 0.58
CA GLY A 8 7.35 6.23 -0.07
C GLY A 8 7.61 6.21 -1.58
N MET A 9 7.76 5.03 -2.20
CA MET A 9 7.97 4.93 -3.64
C MET A 9 6.68 5.21 -4.41
N LYS A 10 6.83 5.85 -5.57
CA LYS A 10 5.75 5.96 -6.55
C LYS A 10 5.52 4.61 -7.21
N VAL A 11 4.29 4.14 -7.17
CA VAL A 11 3.86 2.89 -7.77
C VAL A 11 2.76 3.16 -8.79
N LYS A 12 2.70 2.28 -9.78
CA LYS A 12 1.63 2.33 -10.78
C LYS A 12 0.35 1.77 -10.17
N GLU A 13 -0.77 2.41 -10.45
CA GLU A 13 -2.11 1.95 -10.06
C GLU A 13 -2.55 0.68 -10.80
N ASP A 14 -1.81 0.30 -11.84
CA ASP A 14 -1.95 -0.96 -12.58
C ASP A 14 -1.31 -2.16 -11.87
N THR A 15 -0.68 -1.95 -10.69
CA THR A 15 -0.11 -3.06 -9.92
C THR A 15 -1.19 -3.94 -9.30
N GLU A 16 -1.01 -5.25 -9.39
CA GLU A 16 -1.81 -6.26 -8.70
C GLU A 16 -1.60 -6.22 -7.18
N ILE A 17 -0.48 -5.63 -6.75
CA ILE A 17 -0.07 -5.54 -5.35
C ILE A 17 -0.76 -4.35 -4.69
N ARG A 18 -2.03 -4.54 -4.32
CA ARG A 18 -2.86 -3.54 -3.64
C ARG A 18 -3.60 -4.14 -2.44
N SER A 19 -3.92 -3.30 -1.46
CA SER A 19 -4.83 -3.63 -0.35
C SER A 19 -5.89 -2.55 -0.21
N GLU A 20 -7.11 -2.95 0.06
CA GLU A 20 -8.20 -2.04 0.37
C GLU A 20 -8.31 -1.87 1.88
N TYR A 21 -8.26 -0.62 2.35
CA TYR A 21 -8.35 -0.31 3.77
C TYR A 21 -9.21 0.94 3.98
N LYS A 22 -10.24 0.84 4.84
CA LYS A 22 -11.21 1.91 5.12
C LYS A 22 -11.83 2.55 3.85
N GLY A 23 -12.13 1.73 2.84
CA GLY A 23 -12.69 2.19 1.57
C GLY A 23 -11.71 2.97 0.67
N LYS A 24 -10.41 2.92 0.98
CA LYS A 24 -9.33 3.43 0.12
C LYS A 24 -8.48 2.28 -0.37
N THR A 25 -8.15 2.29 -1.67
CA THR A 25 -7.21 1.35 -2.27
C THR A 25 -5.79 1.88 -2.13
N TYR A 26 -4.93 1.12 -1.46
CA TYR A 26 -3.51 1.37 -1.31
C TYR A 26 -2.72 0.45 -2.22
N TYR A 27 -1.70 0.99 -2.87
CA TYR A 27 -0.87 0.26 -3.83
C TYR A 27 0.55 0.17 -3.29
N PHE A 28 1.21 -0.96 -3.54
CA PHE A 28 2.53 -1.26 -3.00
C PHE A 28 3.50 -1.63 -4.10
N CYS A 29 4.78 -1.37 -3.86
CA CYS A 29 5.85 -1.65 -4.81
C CYS A 29 6.21 -3.15 -4.81
N SER A 30 5.87 -3.87 -3.74
CA SER A 30 6.24 -5.27 -3.53
C SER A 30 5.33 -5.94 -2.51
N ASN A 31 5.23 -7.27 -2.57
CA ASN A 31 4.44 -8.07 -1.62
C ASN A 31 4.87 -7.86 -0.18
N HIS A 32 6.16 -7.57 0.06
CA HIS A 32 6.67 -7.24 1.39
C HIS A 32 5.98 -5.99 1.96
N CYS A 33 5.90 -4.91 1.19
CA CYS A 33 5.21 -3.68 1.60
C CYS A 33 3.72 -3.92 1.82
N LYS A 34 3.06 -4.70 0.93
CA LYS A 34 1.67 -5.10 1.15
C LYS A 34 1.50 -5.85 2.47
N MET A 35 2.36 -6.83 2.76
CA MET A 35 2.27 -7.62 3.98
C MET A 35 2.54 -6.77 5.24
N GLU A 36 3.49 -5.85 5.18
CA GLU A 36 3.76 -4.92 6.29
C GLU A 36 2.58 -3.99 6.54
N PHE A 37 1.96 -3.49 5.45
CA PHE A 37 0.72 -2.73 5.53
C PHE A 37 -0.43 -3.56 6.10
N ASP A 38 -0.62 -4.81 5.66
CA ASP A 38 -1.66 -5.72 6.16
C ASP A 38 -1.49 -6.00 7.66
N LYS A 39 -0.24 -6.12 8.11
CA LYS A 39 0.08 -6.33 9.54
C LYS A 39 -0.29 -5.12 10.39
N ASN A 40 -0.07 -3.89 9.91
CA ASN A 40 -0.29 -2.67 10.70
C ASN A 40 -0.80 -1.49 9.85
N PRO A 41 -1.99 -1.58 9.23
CA PRO A 41 -2.44 -0.57 8.27
C PRO A 41 -2.70 0.77 8.97
N LEU A 42 -3.20 0.73 10.21
CA LEU A 42 -3.43 1.91 11.07
C LEU A 42 -2.20 2.81 11.25
N LYS A 43 -0.99 2.22 11.23
CA LYS A 43 0.27 2.97 11.39
C LYS A 43 0.56 3.84 10.16
N TYR A 44 0.13 3.39 9.00
CA TYR A 44 0.42 4.01 7.70
C TYR A 44 -0.78 4.79 7.12
N THR A 45 -1.98 4.61 7.67
CA THR A 45 -3.22 5.30 7.21
C THR A 45 -3.77 6.30 8.23
N ARG A 46 -2.91 6.89 9.05
CA ARG A 46 -3.31 7.86 10.07
C ARG A 46 -3.75 9.19 9.48
#